data_AF-A0AAV5T7X0-F1
#
_entry.id   AF-A0AAV5T7X0-F1
#
_cell.length_a   1.000
_cell.length_b   1.000
_cell.length_c   1.000
_cell.angle_alpha   90.00
_cell.angle_beta   90.00
_cell.angle_gamma   90.00
#
_symmetry.space_group_name_H-M   'P 1'
#
loop_
_entity.id
_entity.type
_entity.pdbx_description
1 polymer ?
#
loop_
_entity_poly.entity_id
_entity_poly.type
_entity_poly.pdbx_seq_one_letter_code
_entity_poly.pdbx_strand_id
1 'polypeptide(L)'
;MTPLFQHSIVRRNFQLIQSLDGSYRAQYLFHNDDTVMATYMSFVNEESLNSFFDGCPIEIVKAFAIEWVFDNCFLFKSYKSQLLKVKPTVHEYIALFGLSLWN
;
A
#
# COMPACT_ATOMS: atom_id res chain seq x y z
N MET A 1 12.33 -24.98 11.60
CA MET A 1 11.55 -24.54 10.43
C MET A 1 12.46 -24.63 9.20
N THR A 2 12.03 -25.26 8.10
CA THR A 2 12.91 -25.42 6.92
C THR A 2 12.91 -24.16 6.06
N PRO A 3 13.97 -23.89 5.26
CA PRO A 3 14.01 -22.74 4.36
C PRO A 3 12.85 -22.68 3.35
N LEU A 4 12.43 -23.85 2.83
CA LEU A 4 11.29 -23.96 1.91
C LEU A 4 9.97 -23.54 2.58
N PHE A 5 9.78 -23.93 3.84
CA PHE A 5 8.61 -23.56 4.61
C PHE A 5 8.59 -22.05 4.92
N GLN A 6 9.72 -21.47 5.30
CA GLN A 6 9.85 -20.02 5.50
C GLN A 6 9.51 -19.24 4.23
N HIS A 7 10.03 -19.69 3.08
CA HIS A 7 9.73 -19.06 1.80
C HIS A 7 8.24 -19.14 1.44
N SER A 8 7.59 -20.28 1.73
CA SER A 8 6.16 -20.47 1.49
C SER A 8 5.30 -19.50 2.31
N ILE A 9 5.63 -19.33 3.60
CA ILE A 9 4.94 -18.37 4.48
C ILE A 9 5.05 -16.95 3.92
N VAL A 10 6.28 -16.50 3.65
CA VAL A 10 6.50 -15.13 3.16
C VAL A 10 5.77 -14.93 1.84
N ARG A 11 5.91 -15.86 0.89
CA ARG A 11 5.28 -15.74 -0.43
C ARG A 11 3.74 -15.66 -0.34
N ARG A 12 3.12 -16.45 0.53
CA ARG A 12 1.67 -16.47 0.69
C ARG A 12 1.13 -15.17 1.29
N ASN A 13 1.87 -14.60 2.24
CA ASN A 13 1.41 -13.49 3.07
C ASN A 13 1.97 -12.12 2.65
N PHE A 14 2.86 -12.09 1.66
CA PHE A 14 3.57 -10.87 1.22
C PHE A 14 2.64 -9.70 0.90
N GLN A 15 1.58 -9.93 0.13
CA GLN A 15 0.65 -8.86 -0.27
C GLN A 15 -0.10 -8.27 0.92
N LEU A 16 -0.49 -9.10 1.89
CA LEU A 16 -1.18 -8.66 3.10
C LEU A 16 -0.26 -7.81 3.98
N ILE A 17 0.99 -8.28 4.17
CA ILE A 17 2.02 -7.56 4.92
C ILE A 17 2.30 -6.21 4.28
N GLN A 18 2.51 -6.19 2.96
CA GLN A 18 2.79 -4.96 2.22
C GLN A 18 1.61 -3.98 2.30
N SER A 19 0.38 -4.48 2.20
CA SER A 19 -0.83 -3.66 2.29
C SER A 19 -1.00 -3.05 3.69
N LEU A 20 -0.79 -3.84 4.74
CA LEU A 20 -0.91 -3.39 6.13
C LEU A 20 0.18 -2.36 6.46
N ASP A 21 1.45 -2.68 6.20
CA ASP A 21 2.58 -1.79 6.48
C ASP A 21 2.50 -0.49 5.67
N GLY A 22 2.23 -0.60 4.36
CA GLY A 22 2.08 0.56 3.49
C GLY A 22 0.95 1.48 3.95
N SER A 23 -0.19 0.91 4.36
CA SER A 23 -1.35 1.68 4.84
C SER A 23 -1.10 2.33 6.21
N TYR A 24 -0.40 1.64 7.12
CA TYR A 24 -0.03 2.20 8.43
C TYR A 24 0.92 3.38 8.28
N ARG A 25 1.98 3.22 7.47
CA ARG A 25 2.93 4.31 7.19
C ARG A 25 2.27 5.46 6.44
N ALA A 26 1.43 5.16 5.45
CA ALA A 26 0.68 6.17 4.72
C ALA A 26 -0.28 6.95 5.62
N GLN A 27 -0.93 6.29 6.58
CA GLN A 27 -1.79 6.95 7.56
C GLN A 27 -0.98 7.89 8.46
N TYR A 28 0.19 7.44 8.93
CA TYR A 28 1.05 8.22 9.82
C TYR A 28 1.73 9.42 9.12
N LEU A 29 2.12 9.28 7.86
CA LEU A 29 2.81 10.31 7.09
C LEU A 29 1.85 11.24 6.34
N PHE A 30 0.71 10.71 5.87
CA PHE A 30 -0.21 11.38 4.95
C PHE A 30 -1.67 11.26 5.42
N HIS A 31 -1.97 11.80 6.60
CA HIS A 31 -3.24 11.58 7.31
C HIS A 31 -4.51 11.89 6.51
N ASN A 32 -4.51 12.94 5.68
CA ASN A 32 -5.70 13.45 4.98
C ASN A 32 -5.54 13.47 3.46
N ASP A 33 -4.60 12.70 2.94
CA ASP A 33 -4.24 12.65 1.53
C ASP A 33 -4.46 11.22 1.02
N ASP A 34 -4.79 11.03 -0.24
CA ASP A 34 -4.90 9.73 -0.90
C ASP A 34 -3.54 9.10 -1.24
N THR A 35 -2.45 9.73 -0.84
CA THR A 35 -1.09 9.23 -0.97
C THR A 35 -0.94 7.86 -0.31
N VAL A 36 -0.41 6.91 -1.09
CA VAL A 36 -0.13 5.54 -0.68
C VAL A 36 1.38 5.28 -0.68
N MET A 37 1.86 4.47 0.26
CA MET A 37 3.24 4.01 0.28
C MET A 37 3.37 2.77 -0.62
N ALA A 38 3.95 2.93 -1.81
CA ALA A 38 4.19 1.81 -2.72
C ALA A 38 5.33 0.91 -2.21
N THR A 39 6.36 1.52 -1.62
CA THR A 39 7.49 0.80 -1.01
C THR A 39 7.88 1.43 0.32
N TYR A 40 9.04 1.02 0.88
CA TYR A 40 9.59 1.68 2.05
C TYR A 40 9.99 3.14 1.78
N MET A 41 10.53 3.41 0.59
CA MET A 41 11.15 4.70 0.24
C MET A 41 10.36 5.51 -0.79
N SER A 42 9.31 4.92 -1.39
CA SER A 42 8.51 5.58 -2.40
C SER A 42 7.03 5.63 -2.02
N PHE A 43 6.41 6.73 -2.42
CA PHE A 43 4.98 6.97 -2.32
C PHE A 43 4.41 7.26 -3.71
N VAL A 44 3.10 7.10 -3.84
CA VAL A 44 2.35 7.37 -5.06
C VAL A 44 1.12 8.20 -4.68
N ASN A 45 0.93 9.29 -5.40
CA ASN A 45 -0.24 10.16 -5.36
C ASN A 45 -0.56 10.67 -6.77
N GLU A 46 -1.65 11.42 -6.89
CA GLU A 46 -2.17 11.83 -8.21
C GLU A 46 -1.18 12.72 -8.96
N GLU A 47 -0.53 13.63 -8.25
CA GLU A 47 0.50 14.53 -8.81
C GLU A 47 1.70 13.73 -9.34
N SER A 48 2.22 12.79 -8.55
CA SER A 48 3.37 11.96 -8.94
C SER A 48 3.07 11.06 -10.14
N LEU A 49 1.84 10.53 -10.25
CA LEU A 49 1.41 9.74 -11.41
C LEU A 49 1.27 10.62 -12.64
N ASN A 50 0.66 11.80 -12.49
CA ASN A 50 0.56 12.76 -13.58
C ASN A 50 1.94 13.13 -14.12
N SER A 51 2.88 13.45 -13.22
CA SER A 51 4.25 13.77 -13.57
C SER A 51 5.00 12.59 -14.21
N PHE A 52 4.79 11.36 -13.71
CA PHE A 52 5.40 10.17 -14.31
C PHE A 52 4.96 9.95 -15.76
N PHE A 53 3.71 10.28 -16.08
CA PHE A 53 3.18 10.17 -17.43
C PHE A 53 3.30 11.46 -18.25
N ASP A 54 3.94 12.52 -17.74
CA ASP A 54 4.20 13.73 -18.52
C ASP A 54 5.18 13.41 -19.65
N GLY A 55 4.71 13.58 -20.89
CA GLY A 55 5.44 13.17 -22.10
C GLY A 55 4.98 11.83 -22.68
N CYS A 56 3.95 11.18 -22.12
CA CYS A 56 3.29 10.08 -22.80
C CYS A 56 2.65 10.59 -24.10
N PRO A 57 3.00 10.04 -25.28
CA PRO A 57 2.52 10.56 -26.57
C PRO A 57 1.02 10.35 -26.82
N ILE A 58 0.34 9.57 -25.96
CA ILE A 58 -1.08 9.25 -26.10
C ILE A 58 -1.82 9.62 -24.82
N GLU A 59 -2.51 10.77 -24.82
CA GLU A 59 -3.23 11.29 -23.66
C GLU A 59 -4.33 10.34 -23.14
N ILE A 60 -5.02 9.64 -24.04
CA ILE A 60 -6.05 8.65 -23.67
C ILE A 60 -5.44 7.51 -22.85
N VAL A 61 -4.22 7.08 -23.18
CA VAL A 61 -3.51 6.03 -22.45
C VAL A 61 -3.05 6.54 -21.08
N LYS A 62 -2.61 7.80 -20.98
CA LYS A 62 -2.29 8.44 -19.70
C LYS A 62 -3.50 8.45 -18.77
N ALA A 63 -4.64 8.97 -19.23
CA ALA A 63 -5.84 9.06 -18.40
C ALA A 63 -6.30 7.67 -17.91
N PHE A 64 -6.39 6.70 -18.82
CA PHE A 64 -6.78 5.33 -18.47
C PHE A 64 -5.79 4.66 -17.52
N ALA A 65 -4.48 4.85 -17.70
CA ALA A 65 -3.47 4.27 -16.82
C ALA A 65 -3.54 4.86 -15.41
N ILE A 66 -3.72 6.17 -15.29
CA ILE A 66 -3.84 6.85 -13.99
C ILE A 66 -5.11 6.37 -13.27
N GLU A 67 -6.25 6.35 -13.96
CA GLU A 67 -7.52 5.85 -13.42
C GLU A 67 -7.40 4.39 -12.97
N TRP A 68 -6.83 3.53 -13.82
CA TRP A 68 -6.60 2.12 -13.49
C TRP A 68 -5.72 1.95 -12.24
N VAL A 69 -4.64 2.73 -12.11
CA VAL A 69 -3.79 2.67 -10.91
C VAL A 69 -4.58 3.06 -9.67
N PHE A 70 -5.39 4.12 -9.72
CA PHE A 70 -6.20 4.53 -8.57
C PHE A 70 -7.29 3.54 -8.19
N ASP A 71 -7.97 2.97 -9.18
CA ASP A 71 -9.01 1.96 -8.98
C ASP A 71 -8.43 0.67 -8.38
N ASN A 72 -7.23 0.27 -8.81
CA ASN A 72 -6.57 -0.92 -8.27
C ASN A 72 -5.85 -0.64 -6.93
N CYS A 73 -5.54 0.62 -6.62
CA CYS A 73 -5.07 1.04 -5.30
C CYS A 73 -6.19 1.12 -4.25
N PHE A 74 -7.45 0.81 -4.59
CA PHE A 74 -8.60 0.84 -3.69
C PHE A 74 -8.39 0.06 -2.38
N LEU A 75 -7.65 -1.05 -2.43
CA LEU A 75 -7.32 -1.84 -1.24
C LEU A 75 -6.55 -1.01 -0.20
N PHE A 76 -5.54 -0.26 -0.63
CA PHE A 76 -4.75 0.59 0.27
C PHE A 76 -5.58 1.74 0.84
N LYS A 77 -6.45 2.38 0.04
CA LYS A 77 -7.35 3.45 0.52
C LYS A 77 -8.31 2.93 1.59
N SER A 78 -8.90 1.75 1.38
CA SER A 78 -9.80 1.11 2.34
C SER A 78 -9.10 0.79 3.65
N TYR A 79 -7.92 0.14 3.61
CA TYR A 79 -7.16 -0.18 4.83
C TYR A 79 -6.68 1.06 5.57
N LYS A 80 -6.19 2.08 4.86
CA LYS A 80 -5.80 3.37 5.44
C LYS A 80 -6.96 4.03 6.16
N SER A 81 -8.15 4.04 5.57
CA SER A 81 -9.37 4.56 6.21
C SER A 81 -9.73 3.81 7.49
N GLN A 82 -9.59 2.48 7.51
CA GLN A 82 -9.84 1.68 8.71
C GLN A 82 -8.79 1.95 9.80
N LEU A 83 -7.51 2.05 9.45
CA LEU A 83 -6.45 2.39 10.38
C LEU A 83 -6.62 3.79 10.96
N LEU A 84 -7.12 4.76 10.18
CA LEU A 84 -7.44 6.10 10.66
C LEU A 84 -8.60 6.08 11.67
N LYS A 85 -9.56 5.16 11.53
CA LYS A 85 -10.69 5.00 12.47
C LYS A 85 -10.26 4.32 13.76
N VAL A 86 -9.55 3.21 13.65
CA VAL A 86 -9.14 2.38 14.81
C VAL A 86 -7.96 3.01 15.56
N LYS A 87 -7.07 3.72 14.85
CA LYS A 87 -5.85 4.35 15.38
C LYS A 87 -5.03 3.41 16.27
N PRO A 88 -4.57 2.26 15.71
CA PRO A 88 -3.82 1.30 16.51
C PRO A 88 -2.54 1.93 17.04
N THR A 89 -2.21 1.62 18.29
CA THR A 89 -0.91 1.88 18.88
C THR A 89 0.18 1.10 18.13
N VAL A 90 1.45 1.48 18.33
CA VAL A 90 2.60 0.75 17.74
C VAL A 90 2.60 -0.73 18.14
N HIS A 91 2.23 -1.05 19.38
CA HIS A 91 2.17 -2.45 19.84
C HIS A 91 1.07 -3.25 19.13
N GLU A 92 -0.12 -2.66 18.96
CA GLU A 92 -1.23 -3.29 18.23
C GLU A 92 -0.89 -3.45 16.75
N TYR A 93 -0.22 -2.46 16.15
CA TYR A 93 0.29 -2.58 14.78
C TYR A 93 1.28 -3.75 14.64
N ILE A 94 2.26 -3.86 15.52
CA ILE A 94 3.24 -4.96 15.49
C ILE A 94 2.54 -6.31 15.66
N ALA A 95 1.52 -6.40 16.52
CA ALA A 95 0.73 -7.61 16.69
C ALA A 95 -0.02 -7.98 15.39
N LEU A 96 -0.69 -7.02 14.75
CA LEU A 96 -1.37 -7.21 13.46
C LEU A 96 -0.38 -7.62 12.35
N PHE A 97 0.80 -7.01 12.33
CA PHE A 97 1.87 -7.35 11.39
C PHE A 97 2.33 -8.80 11.59
N GLY A 98 2.59 -9.22 12.84
CA GLY A 98 2.94 -10.60 13.15
C GLY A 98 1.86 -11.61 12.76
N LEU A 99 0.59 -11.29 13.02
CA LEU A 99 -0.55 -12.12 12.60
C LEU A 99 -0.67 -12.20 11.08
N SER A 100 -0.44 -11.10 10.37
CA SER A 100 -0.48 -11.08 8.91
C SER A 100 0.57 -12.01 8.28
N LEU A 101 1.72 -12.14 8.94
CA LEU A 101 2.81 -12.98 8.48
C LEU A 101 2.48 -14.48 8.65
N TRP A 102 1.75 -14.88 9.70
CA TRP A 102 1.40 -16.29 10.03
C TRP A 102 -0.01 -16.73 9.58
N ASN A 103 -0.63 -16.04 8.62
CA ASN A 103 -1.94 -16.40 8.07
C ASN A 103 -1.88 -17.66 7.15
#